data_AF-A0A351UQ82-F1
#
_entry.id   AF-A0A351UQ82-F1
#
_cell.length_a   1.000
_cell.length_b   1.000
_cell.length_c   1.000
_cell.angle_alpha   90.00
_cell.angle_beta   90.00
_cell.angle_gamma   90.00
#
_symmetry.space_group_name_H-M   'P 1'
#
loop_
_entity.id
_entity.type
_entity.pdbx_description
1 polymer ?
#
loop_
_entity_poly.entity_id
_entity_poly.type
_entity_poly.pdbx_seq_one_letter_code
_entity_poly.pdbx_strand_id
1 'polypeptide(L)'
;MALIFKLALVALVHIVFFAAYPDTGPYGNYYLAVSLVLWTGFTLFLGTAVKLVKFFSGAIGAVLNLAILALMTGAIAFTMPQSDKTSVLEKLQKGSYPDRATINKGMKRFGVNLEKEMGKGAKELEEKAKEAAKKL
;
A
#
# COMPACT_ATOMS: atom_id res chain seq x y z
N MET A 1 -8.45 5.54 -17.00
CA MET A 1 -8.61 5.63 -15.53
C MET A 1 -8.79 7.08 -15.16
N ALA A 2 -9.80 7.37 -14.35
CA ALA A 2 -9.96 8.67 -13.71
C ALA A 2 -8.72 8.99 -12.86
N LEU A 3 -8.33 10.27 -12.82
CA LEU A 3 -7.19 10.75 -12.03
C LEU A 3 -7.31 10.31 -10.56
N ILE A 4 -8.51 10.41 -9.99
CA ILE A 4 -8.82 10.01 -8.61
C ILE A 4 -8.39 8.57 -8.34
N PHE A 5 -8.64 7.64 -9.27
CA PHE A 5 -8.23 6.25 -9.11
C PHE A 5 -6.71 6.09 -9.04
N LYS A 6 -5.96 6.86 -9.84
CA LYS A 6 -4.49 6.84 -9.79
C LYS A 6 -3.96 7.38 -8.47
N LEU A 7 -4.54 8.47 -7.96
CA LEU A 7 -4.16 9.04 -6.68
C LEU A 7 -4.49 8.09 -5.52
N ALA A 8 -5.65 7.45 -5.56
CA ALA A 8 -6.02 6.40 -4.61
C ALA A 8 -5.02 5.23 -4.67
N LEU A 9 -4.58 4.82 -5.86
CA LEU A 9 -3.57 3.78 -6.02
C LEU A 9 -2.21 4.19 -5.43
N VAL A 10 -1.76 5.43 -5.66
CA VAL A 10 -0.54 5.97 -5.05
C VAL A 10 -0.63 5.91 -3.52
N ALA A 11 -1.75 6.41 -2.96
CA ALA A 11 -1.98 6.37 -1.52
C ALA A 11 -2.02 4.94 -0.98
N LEU A 12 -2.69 4.03 -1.67
CA LEU A 12 -2.80 2.61 -1.31
C LEU A 12 -1.42 1.95 -1.24
N VAL A 13 -0.55 2.18 -2.22
CA VAL A 13 0.82 1.63 -2.22
C VAL A 13 1.58 2.10 -0.98
N HIS A 14 1.49 3.38 -0.64
CA HIS A 14 2.15 3.90 0.58
C HIS A 14 1.57 3.25 1.85
N ILE A 15 0.25 3.12 1.94
CA ILE A 15 -0.42 2.46 3.08
C ILE A 15 0.08 1.03 3.22
N VAL A 16 0.17 0.28 2.12
CA VAL A 16 0.67 -1.10 2.12
C VAL A 16 2.10 -1.16 2.66
N PHE A 17 3.00 -0.28 2.21
CA PHE A 17 4.38 -0.23 2.73
C PHE A 17 4.44 0.16 4.21
N PHE A 18 3.65 1.14 4.65
CA PHE A 18 3.63 1.57 6.05
C PHE A 18 2.98 0.56 6.99
N ALA A 19 2.05 -0.25 6.48
CA ALA A 19 1.48 -1.37 7.20
C ALA A 19 2.47 -2.56 7.27
N ALA A 20 3.14 -2.87 6.17
CA ALA A 20 4.11 -3.96 6.03
C ALA A 20 5.43 -3.70 6.75
N TYR A 21 5.94 -2.47 6.71
CA TYR A 21 7.25 -2.11 7.26
C TYR A 21 7.11 -0.91 8.20
N PRO A 22 6.45 -1.11 9.36
CA PRO A 22 5.98 -0.01 10.21
C PRO A 22 7.09 0.71 10.97
N ASP A 23 8.30 0.14 11.03
CA ASP A 23 9.43 0.67 11.78
C ASP A 23 10.19 1.77 11.04
N THR A 24 9.48 2.88 10.75
CA THR A 24 9.98 3.98 9.92
C THR A 24 10.82 5.04 10.65
N GLY A 25 10.91 4.95 11.97
CA GLY A 25 11.55 5.98 12.79
C GLY A 25 10.82 7.33 12.76
N PRO A 26 11.46 8.41 13.26
CA PRO A 26 10.85 9.74 13.40
C PRO A 26 10.53 10.40 12.05
N TYR A 27 11.23 10.04 10.99
CA TYR A 27 11.06 10.63 9.66
C TYR A 27 9.95 9.98 8.82
N GLY A 28 9.33 8.89 9.30
CA GLY A 28 8.33 8.16 8.53
C GLY A 28 7.14 9.01 8.06
N ASN A 29 6.56 9.82 8.94
CA ASN A 29 5.40 10.63 8.59
C ASN A 29 5.76 11.77 7.62
N TYR A 30 6.95 12.37 7.79
CA TYR A 30 7.47 13.39 6.86
C TYR A 30 7.70 12.79 5.48
N TYR A 31 8.32 11.61 5.42
CA TYR A 31 8.51 10.86 4.18
C TYR A 31 7.16 10.57 3.51
N LEU A 32 6.16 10.10 4.26
CA LEU A 32 4.83 9.81 3.72
C LEU A 32 4.22 11.04 3.05
N ALA A 33 4.21 12.18 3.73
CA ALA A 33 3.64 13.42 3.20
C ALA A 33 4.38 13.90 1.95
N VAL A 34 5.70 13.97 2.00
CA VAL A 34 6.53 14.44 0.87
C VAL A 34 6.42 13.49 -0.32
N SER A 35 6.50 12.18 -0.07
CA SER A 35 6.41 11.15 -1.10
C SER A 35 5.03 11.14 -1.78
N LEU A 36 3.94 11.30 -1.03
CA LEU A 36 2.60 11.42 -1.61
C LEU A 36 2.47 12.63 -2.53
N VAL A 37 2.99 13.79 -2.13
CA VAL A 37 2.98 15.01 -2.96
C VAL A 37 3.81 14.79 -4.23
N LEU A 38 5.01 14.23 -4.09
CA LEU A 38 5.92 13.97 -5.21
C LEU A 38 5.31 13.01 -6.21
N TRP A 39 4.79 11.87 -5.76
CA TRP A 39 4.16 10.88 -6.64
C TRP A 39 2.84 11.35 -7.25
N THR A 40 2.09 12.20 -6.54
CA THR A 40 0.91 12.87 -7.09
C THR A 40 1.29 13.78 -8.24
N GLY A 41 2.28 14.67 -8.04
CA GLY A 41 2.78 15.56 -9.08
C GLY A 41 3.34 14.79 -10.28
N PHE A 42 4.15 13.76 -10.02
CA PHE A 42 4.69 12.89 -11.06
C PHE A 42 3.60 12.16 -11.87
N THR A 43 2.58 11.65 -11.19
CA THR A 43 1.44 10.95 -11.83
C THR A 43 0.61 11.89 -12.71
N LEU A 44 0.44 13.14 -12.28
CA LEU A 44 -0.21 14.19 -13.08
C LEU A 44 0.59 14.48 -14.34
N PHE A 45 1.90 14.71 -14.21
CA PHE A 45 2.81 14.99 -15.32
C PHE A 45 2.84 13.85 -16.35
N LEU A 46 3.05 12.61 -15.89
CA LEU A 46 3.06 11.43 -16.76
C LEU A 46 1.69 11.12 -17.38
N GLY A 47 0.60 11.61 -16.78
CA GLY A 47 -0.73 11.49 -17.34
C GLY A 47 -0.81 11.99 -18.79
N THR A 48 -0.08 13.06 -19.11
CA THR A 48 -0.01 13.64 -20.46
C THR A 48 0.78 12.74 -21.42
N ALA A 49 1.97 12.28 -21.01
CA ALA A 49 2.82 11.40 -21.82
C ALA A 49 2.13 10.06 -22.13
N VAL A 50 1.49 9.44 -21.13
CA VAL A 50 0.76 8.18 -21.30
C VAL A 50 -0.45 8.33 -22.23
N LYS A 51 -1.14 9.48 -22.22
CA LYS A 51 -2.25 9.75 -23.15
C LYS A 51 -1.77 9.81 -24.60
N LEU A 52 -0.65 10.48 -24.84
CA LEU A 52 -0.02 10.54 -26.16
C LEU A 52 0.38 9.14 -26.66
N VAL A 53 0.99 8.31 -25.80
CA VAL A 53 1.37 6.94 -26.17
C VAL A 53 0.15 6.05 -26.43
N LYS A 54 -0.92 6.21 -25.65
CA LYS A 54 -2.18 5.45 -25.83
C LYS A 54 -2.88 5.75 -27.15
N PHE A 55 -2.66 6.93 -27.72
CA PHE A 55 -3.17 7.27 -29.05
C PHE A 55 -2.58 6.35 -30.13
N PHE A 56 -1.31 5.95 -29.99
CA PHE A 56 -0.65 5.02 -30.93
C PHE A 56 -0.95 3.55 -30.61
N SER A 57 -0.99 3.17 -29.33
CA SER A 57 -1.35 1.80 -28.93
C SER A 57 -1.83 1.72 -27.49
N GLY A 58 -3.03 1.15 -27.30
CA GLY A 58 -3.58 0.87 -25.97
C GLY A 58 -2.73 -0.09 -25.14
N ALA A 59 -2.11 -1.09 -25.79
CA ALA A 59 -1.26 -2.10 -25.13
C ALA A 59 0.04 -1.49 -24.60
N ILE A 60 0.72 -0.67 -25.42
CA ILE A 60 1.93 0.04 -24.98
C ILE A 60 1.60 0.97 -23.81
N GLY A 61 0.46 1.66 -23.89
CA GLY A 61 -0.02 2.47 -22.79
C GLY A 61 -0.28 1.67 -21.50
N ALA A 62 -0.73 0.41 -21.58
CA ALA A 62 -0.91 -0.44 -20.42
C ALA A 62 0.44 -0.86 -19.80
N VAL A 63 1.38 -1.32 -20.63
CA VAL A 63 2.75 -1.67 -20.20
C VAL A 63 3.43 -0.49 -19.52
N LEU A 64 3.29 0.72 -20.07
CA LEU A 64 3.87 1.92 -19.48
C LEU A 64 3.27 2.23 -18.09
N ASN A 65 1.96 2.07 -17.89
CA ASN A 65 1.36 2.26 -16.57
C ASN A 65 1.87 1.21 -15.56
N LEU A 66 2.07 -0.04 -15.97
CA LEU A 66 2.64 -1.07 -15.12
C LEU A 66 4.10 -0.76 -14.77
N ALA A 67 4.90 -0.31 -15.74
CA ALA A 67 6.28 0.09 -15.51
C ALA A 67 6.38 1.26 -14.52
N ILE A 68 5.51 2.27 -14.64
CA ILE A 68 5.43 3.39 -13.69
C ILE A 68 5.07 2.91 -12.28
N LEU A 69 4.09 2.02 -12.16
CA LEU A 69 3.68 1.45 -10.87
C LEU A 69 4.82 0.64 -10.23
N ALA A 70 5.51 -0.18 -11.02
CA ALA A 70 6.65 -0.96 -10.55
C ALA A 70 7.81 -0.05 -10.10
N LEU A 71 8.11 1.00 -10.88
CA LEU A 71 9.14 1.98 -10.56
C LEU A 71 8.80 2.73 -9.26
N MET A 72 7.55 3.16 -9.10
CA MET A 72 7.08 3.78 -7.86
C MET A 72 7.23 2.85 -6.66
N THR A 73 6.76 1.61 -6.79
CA THR A 73 6.84 0.59 -5.73
C THR A 73 8.30 0.33 -5.34
N GLY A 74 9.18 0.16 -6.32
CA GLY A 74 10.61 -0.03 -6.09
C GLY A 74 11.28 1.20 -5.45
N ALA A 75 10.96 2.41 -5.91
CA ALA A 75 11.48 3.64 -5.34
C ALA A 75 11.04 3.84 -3.88
N ILE A 76 9.78 3.52 -3.55
CA ILE A 76 9.30 3.55 -2.16
C ILE A 76 10.04 2.50 -1.33
N ALA A 77 10.15 1.27 -1.81
CA ALA A 77 10.87 0.21 -1.10
C ALA A 77 12.35 0.58 -0.84
N PHE A 78 12.98 1.29 -1.77
CA PHE A 78 14.37 1.72 -1.65
C PHE A 78 14.55 2.92 -0.72
N THR A 79 13.66 3.90 -0.79
CA THR A 79 13.85 5.22 -0.13
C THR A 79 13.10 5.39 1.19
N MET A 80 12.11 4.54 1.48
CA MET A 80 11.34 4.63 2.70
C MET A 80 12.25 4.49 3.93
N PRO A 81 12.22 5.45 4.87
CA PRO A 81 13.08 5.39 6.05
C PRO A 81 12.71 4.18 6.90
N GLN A 82 13.73 3.55 7.47
CA GLN A 82 13.59 2.46 8.43
C GLN A 82 14.52 2.70 9.61
N SER A 83 14.05 2.43 10.82
CA SER A 83 14.79 2.65 12.07
C SER A 83 16.10 1.86 12.14
N ASP A 84 16.13 0.69 11.49
CA ASP A 84 17.29 -0.21 11.43
C ASP A 84 18.26 0.13 10.28
N LYS A 85 18.03 1.26 9.58
CA LYS A 85 18.84 1.74 8.45
C LYS A 85 18.96 0.76 7.28
N THR A 86 18.13 -0.28 7.25
CA THR A 86 18.06 -1.26 6.16
C THR A 86 16.85 -0.92 5.29
N SER A 87 17.05 -0.72 3.99
CA SER A 87 15.93 -0.38 3.10
C SER A 87 14.90 -1.53 3.04
N VAL A 88 13.63 -1.20 2.76
CA VAL A 88 12.61 -2.23 2.58
C VAL A 88 12.95 -3.13 1.39
N LEU A 89 13.56 -2.58 0.34
CA LEU A 89 14.05 -3.36 -0.80
C LEU A 89 15.08 -4.41 -0.38
N GLU A 90 16.06 -4.04 0.45
CA GLU A 90 17.03 -4.99 0.99
C GLU A 90 16.38 -6.06 1.87
N LYS A 91 15.37 -5.70 2.68
CA LYS A 91 14.60 -6.66 3.49
C LYS A 91 13.90 -7.69 2.60
N LEU A 92 13.25 -7.22 1.53
CA LEU A 92 12.58 -8.09 0.56
C LEU A 92 13.58 -9.02 -0.16
N GLN A 93 14.75 -8.50 -0.55
CA GLN A 93 15.81 -9.31 -1.17
C GLN A 93 16.36 -10.39 -0.24
N LYS A 94 16.40 -10.12 1.08
CA LYS A 94 16.79 -11.07 2.12
C LYS A 94 15.66 -12.04 2.52
N GLY A 95 14.49 -11.97 1.88
CA GLY A 95 13.33 -12.80 2.20
C GLY A 95 12.64 -12.41 3.53
N SER A 96 12.90 -11.21 4.05
CA SER A 96 12.26 -10.69 5.25
C SER A 96 10.91 -10.05 4.91
N TYR A 97 9.87 -10.87 4.97
CA TYR A 97 8.47 -10.48 4.76
C TYR A 97 7.77 -10.16 6.08
N PRO A 98 6.78 -9.25 6.08
CA PRO A 98 6.02 -8.93 7.28
C PRO A 98 5.18 -10.11 7.74
N ASP A 99 5.22 -10.39 9.03
CA ASP A 99 4.32 -11.35 9.67
C ASP A 99 3.03 -10.67 10.19
N ARG A 100 2.11 -11.46 10.73
CA ARG A 100 0.84 -10.95 11.26
C ARG A 100 1.02 -9.90 12.35
N ALA A 101 2.01 -10.07 13.23
CA ALA A 101 2.30 -9.14 14.31
C ALA A 101 2.79 -7.79 13.74
N THR A 102 3.65 -7.85 12.73
CA THR A 102 4.17 -6.68 12.00
C THR A 102 3.03 -5.92 11.32
N ILE A 103 2.15 -6.63 10.60
CA ILE A 103 0.99 -6.00 9.96
C ILE A 103 0.06 -5.37 11.01
N ASN A 104 -0.24 -6.07 12.12
CA ASN A 104 -1.08 -5.51 13.17
C ASN A 104 -0.47 -4.23 13.78
N LYS A 105 0.84 -4.21 14.00
CA LYS A 105 1.58 -3.03 14.45
C LYS A 105 1.47 -1.88 13.45
N GLY A 106 1.61 -2.14 12.16
CA GLY A 106 1.44 -1.14 11.12
C GLY A 106 0.02 -0.60 11.02
N MET A 107 -0.98 -1.48 11.07
CA MET A 107 -2.40 -1.10 11.03
C MET A 107 -2.82 -0.24 12.23
N LYS A 108 -2.21 -0.46 13.41
CA LYS A 108 -2.44 0.40 14.59
C LYS A 108 -2.08 1.86 14.33
N ARG A 109 -1.12 2.15 13.44
CA ARG A 109 -0.78 3.54 13.04
C ARG A 109 -1.93 4.25 12.33
N PHE A 110 -2.82 3.49 11.69
CA PHE A 110 -4.01 3.98 11.02
C PHE A 110 -5.26 3.88 11.92
N GLY A 111 -5.10 3.60 13.22
CA GLY A 111 -6.21 3.42 14.15
C GLY A 111 -6.91 2.07 14.05
N VAL A 112 -6.39 1.12 13.25
CA VAL A 112 -7.00 -0.19 13.03
C VAL A 112 -6.29 -1.24 13.90
N ASN A 113 -7.03 -1.89 14.79
CA ASN A 113 -6.53 -3.03 15.57
C ASN A 113 -7.07 -4.33 14.98
N LEU A 114 -6.27 -4.99 14.15
CA LEU A 114 -6.70 -6.20 13.43
C LEU A 114 -7.10 -7.34 14.36
N GLU A 115 -6.40 -7.53 15.47
CA GLU A 115 -6.74 -8.59 16.44
C GLU A 115 -8.12 -8.37 17.06
N LYS A 116 -8.40 -7.13 17.47
CA LYS A 116 -9.71 -6.75 18.03
C LYS A 116 -10.82 -6.93 17.01
N GLU A 117 -10.61 -6.46 15.79
CA GLU A 117 -11.62 -6.52 14.72
C GLU A 117 -11.87 -7.96 14.24
N MET A 118 -10.82 -8.76 14.06
CA MET A 118 -10.97 -10.18 13.75
C MET A 118 -11.68 -10.96 14.87
N GLY A 119 -11.37 -10.65 16.13
CA GLY A 119 -12.02 -11.28 17.28
C GLY A 119 -13.51 -10.96 17.37
N LYS A 120 -13.92 -9.73 17.06
CA LYS A 120 -15.34 -9.35 16.94
C LYS A 120 -16.01 -10.09 15.79
N GLY A 121 -15.40 -10.09 14.61
CA GLY A 121 -15.96 -10.75 13.43
C GLY A 121 -16.14 -12.26 13.62
N ALA A 122 -15.20 -12.92 14.29
CA ALA A 122 -15.30 -14.34 14.63
C ALA A 122 -16.49 -14.62 15.57
N LYS A 123 -16.69 -13.78 16.60
CA LYS A 123 -17.83 -13.89 17.51
C LYS A 123 -19.16 -13.66 16.81
N GLU A 124 -19.24 -12.63 15.95
CA GLU A 124 -20.44 -12.33 15.16
C GLU A 124 -20.79 -13.48 14.19
N LEU A 125 -19.78 -14.09 13.56
CA LEU A 125 -19.95 -15.29 12.73
C LEU A 125 -20.47 -16.48 13.55
N GLU A 126 -19.94 -16.70 14.75
CA GLU A 126 -20.38 -17.76 15.65
C GLU A 126 -21.85 -17.56 16.10
N GLU A 127 -22.23 -16.32 16.43
CA GLU A 127 -23.61 -15.97 16.78
C GLU A 127 -24.56 -16.19 15.60
N LYS A 128 -24.21 -15.73 14.40
CA LYS A 128 -24.99 -15.95 13.17
C LYS A 128 -25.14 -17.44 12.84
N ALA A 129 -24.07 -18.23 13.03
CA ALA A 129 -24.12 -19.67 12.85
C ALA A 129 -25.06 -20.35 13.85
N LYS A 130 -25.04 -19.94 15.13
CA LYS A 130 -25.95 -20.43 16.16
C LYS A 130 -27.41 -20.06 15.89
N GLU A 131 -27.67 -18.84 15.41
CA GLU A 131 -29.01 -18.42 15.00
C GLU A 131 -29.54 -19.21 13.79
N ALA A 132 -28.69 -19.47 12.80
CA ALA A 132 -29.05 -20.27 11.64
C ALA A 132 -29.34 -21.73 12.03
N ALA A 133 -28.52 -22.31 12.92
CA ALA A 133 -28.73 -23.66 13.43
C ALA A 133 -30.01 -23.81 14.26
N LYS A 134 -30.47 -22.76 14.95
CA LYS A 134 -31.76 -22.74 15.69
C LYS A 134 -32.99 -22.62 14.78
N LYS A 135 -32.82 -22.24 13.51
CA LYS A 135 -33.89 -22.09 12.53
C LYS A 135 -34.07 -23.33 11.65
N LEU A 136 -33.20 -24.33 11.79
CA LEU A 136 -33.32 -25.68 11.22
C LEU A 136 -34.01 -26.61 12.23
#